data_AF-A9CUF3-F1
#
_entry.id   AF-A9CUF3-F1
#
_cell.length_a   1.000
_cell.length_b   1.000
_cell.length_c   1.000
_cell.angle_alpha   90.00
_cell.angle_beta   90.00
_cell.angle_gamma   90.00
#
_symmetry.space_group_name_H-M   'P 1'
#
loop_
_entity.id
_entity.type
_entity.pdbx_description
1 polymer ?
#
loop_
_entity_poly.entity_id
_entity_poly.type
_entity_poly.pdbx_seq_one_letter_code
_entity_poly.pdbx_strand_id
1 'polypeptide(L)' 'MNSGIKEVISFAKGVIADYDAIKNAVNLPWNNGPVEGSVNKLKTLKRQMYGRASSELLKRRLVLNNSS' A
#
# COMPACT_ATOMS: atom_id res chain seq x y z
N MET A 1 21.72 15.74 2.70
CA MET A 1 20.28 16.04 2.84
C MET A 1 20.08 17.56 2.73
N ASN A 2 20.30 18.15 1.55
CA ASN A 2 20.38 19.62 1.41
C ASN A 2 19.28 20.16 0.47
N SER A 3 18.06 19.63 0.59
CA SER A 3 16.90 20.22 -0.08
C SER A 3 16.29 21.31 0.81
N GLY A 4 15.86 22.43 0.24
CA GLY A 4 15.09 23.44 0.98
C GLY A 4 13.67 23.01 1.35
N ILE A 5 13.22 21.88 0.81
CA ILE A 5 11.87 21.34 0.97
C ILE A 5 11.88 20.29 2.09
N LYS A 6 11.17 20.58 3.18
CA LYS A 6 11.15 19.76 4.41
C LYS A 6 10.60 18.36 4.15
N GLU A 7 9.59 18.26 3.30
CA GLU A 7 8.92 17.01 2.91
C GLU A 7 9.91 16.06 2.24
N VAL A 8 10.76 16.57 1.36
CA VAL A 8 11.80 15.78 0.67
C VAL A 8 12.86 15.28 1.65
N ILE A 9 13.27 16.12 2.60
CA ILE A 9 14.22 15.70 3.64
C ILE A 9 13.59 14.61 4.53
N SER A 10 12.34 14.78 4.96
CA SER A 10 11.63 13.82 5.80
C SER A 10 11.46 12.48 5.09
N PHE A 11 11.05 12.51 3.82
CA PHE A 11 10.93 11.33 2.98
C PHE A 11 12.28 10.60 2.85
N ALA A 12 13.36 11.31 2.52
CA ALA A 12 14.68 10.71 2.40
C ALA A 12 15.17 10.08 3.72
N LYS A 13 14.88 10.71 4.86
CA LYS A 13 15.16 10.16 6.19
C LYS A 13 14.40 8.85 6.44
N GLY A 14 13.11 8.81 6.08
CA GLY A 14 12.30 7.59 6.19
C GLY A 14 12.85 6.45 5.32
N VAL A 15 13.17 6.74 4.06
CA VAL A 15 13.76 5.74 3.14
C VAL A 15 15.09 5.20 3.66
N ILE A 16 15.94 6.05 4.22
CA ILE A 16 17.22 5.61 4.80
C ILE A 16 16.99 4.77 6.06
N ALA A 17 16.05 5.15 6.93
CA ALA A 17 15.71 4.38 8.12
C ALA A 17 15.18 2.99 7.78
N ASP A 18 14.41 2.87 6.70
CA ASP A 18 13.79 1.62 6.25
C ASP A 18 14.62 0.87 5.20
N TYR A 19 15.88 1.26 4.96
CA TYR A 19 16.71 0.76 3.87
C TYR A 19 16.81 -0.78 3.84
N ASP A 20 17.07 -1.41 4.99
CA ASP A 20 17.21 -2.86 5.07
C ASP A 20 15.90 -3.59 4.78
N ALA A 21 14.77 -3.04 5.24
CA ALA A 21 13.45 -3.59 4.95
C ALA A 21 13.13 -3.51 3.46
N ILE A 22 13.41 -2.37 2.83
CA ILE A 22 13.23 -2.17 1.38
C ILE A 22 14.15 -3.12 0.59
N LYS A 23 15.41 -3.21 0.98
CA LYS A 23 16.40 -4.11 0.36
C LYS A 23 15.95 -5.57 0.44
N ASN A 24 15.43 -6.00 1.59
CA ASN A 24 14.91 -7.35 1.77
C ASN A 24 13.64 -7.58 0.95
N ALA A 25 12.73 -6.60 0.88
CA ALA A 25 11.51 -6.71 0.09
C ALA A 25 11.79 -6.90 -1.42
N VAL A 26 12.88 -6.34 -1.92
CA VAL A 26 13.31 -6.49 -3.34
C VAL A 26 14.09 -7.79 -3.58
N ASN A 27 14.98 -8.17 -2.66
CA ASN A 27 15.87 -9.32 -2.87
C ASN A 27 15.25 -10.67 -2.49
N LEU A 28 14.27 -10.69 -1.58
CA LEU A 28 13.65 -11.92 -1.12
C LEU A 28 12.39 -12.23 -1.94
N PRO A 29 12.14 -13.52 -2.26
CA PRO A 29 10.91 -13.91 -2.93
C PRO A 29 9.69 -13.82 -2.00
N TRP A 30 9.90 -13.70 -0.68
CA TRP A 30 8.87 -13.39 0.31
C TRP A 30 8.96 -11.92 0.72
N ASN A 31 7.93 -11.15 0.39
CA ASN A 31 7.76 -9.77 0.84
C ASN A 31 6.27 -9.49 1.13
N ASN A 32 6.00 -8.39 1.83
CA ASN A 32 4.63 -7.99 2.17
C ASN A 32 3.88 -7.30 1.01
N GLY A 33 4.50 -7.12 -0.16
CA GLY A 33 3.93 -6.40 -1.29
C GLY A 33 2.55 -6.94 -1.74
N PRO A 34 2.37 -8.25 -1.94
CA PRO A 34 1.07 -8.82 -2.29
C PRO A 34 -0.02 -8.58 -1.23
N VAL A 35 0.36 -8.65 0.06
CA VAL A 35 -0.56 -8.42 1.18
C VAL A 35 -0.96 -6.95 1.26
N GLU A 36 0.01 -6.05 1.23
CA GLU A 36 -0.21 -4.60 1.24
C GLU A 36 -1.02 -4.14 0.02
N GLY A 37 -0.73 -4.68 -1.16
CA GLY A 37 -1.49 -4.42 -2.39
C GLY A 37 -2.95 -4.85 -2.27
N SER A 38 -3.20 -6.02 -1.68
CA SER A 38 -4.56 -6.52 -1.43
C SER A 38 -5.31 -5.63 -0.44
N VAL A 39 -4.66 -5.21 0.64
CA VAL A 39 -5.22 -4.27 1.63
C VAL A 39 -5.49 -2.91 1.00
N ASN A 40 -4.60 -2.41 0.15
CA ASN A 40 -4.76 -1.13 -0.53
C ASN A 40 -5.95 -1.16 -1.49
N LYS A 41 -6.11 -2.23 -2.29
CA LYS A 41 -7.28 -2.43 -3.16
C LYS A 41 -8.58 -2.41 -2.35
N LEU A 42 -8.62 -3.11 -1.22
CA LEU A 42 -9.78 -3.13 -0.33
C LEU A 42 -10.10 -1.74 0.24
N LYS A 43 -9.08 -0.98 0.69
CA LYS A 43 -9.23 0.38 1.20
C LYS A 43 -9.76 1.34 0.12
N THR A 44 -9.21 1.26 -1.09
CA THR A 44 -9.68 2.04 -2.25
C THR A 44 -11.14 1.76 -2.55
N LEU A 45 -11.53 0.49 -2.59
CA LEU A 45 -12.92 0.10 -2.85
C LEU A 45 -13.88 0.64 -1.79
N LYS A 46 -13.49 0.54 -0.51
CA LYS A 46 -14.26 1.12 0.60
C LYS A 46 -14.39 2.64 0.48
N ARG A 47 -13.35 3.34 0.02
CA ARG A 47 -13.35 4.79 -0.21
C ARG A 47 -14.25 5.19 -1.37
N GLN A 48 -14.22 4.45 -2.48
CA GLN A 48 -15.15 4.64 -3.62
C GLN A 48 -16.62 4.45 -3.20
N MET A 49 -16.86 3.65 -2.16
CA MET A 49 -18.19 3.42 -1.60
C MET A 49 -18.53 4.37 -0.44
N TYR A 50 -17.79 5.48 -0.29
CA TYR A 50 -17.99 6.49 0.76
C TYR A 50 -18.03 5.89 2.18
N GLY A 51 -17.32 4.78 2.41
CA GLY A 51 -17.30 4.09 3.69
C GLY A 51 -18.57 3.29 4.03
N ARG A 52 -19.58 3.27 3.16
CA ARG A 52 -20.90 2.65 3.40
C ARG A 52 -21.01 1.16 3.02
N ALA A 53 -19.88 0.53 2.71
CA ALA A 53 -19.85 -0.87 2.31
C ALA A 53 -19.74 -1.81 3.52
N SER A 54 -20.64 -2.77 3.65
CA SER A 54 -20.49 -3.89 4.57
C SER A 54 -19.35 -4.81 4.13
N SER A 55 -18.81 -5.62 5.04
CA SER A 55 -17.74 -6.59 4.74
C SER A 55 -18.12 -7.55 3.61
N GLU A 56 -19.37 -8.03 3.61
CA GLU A 56 -19.98 -8.86 2.57
C GLU A 56 -19.92 -8.18 1.19
N LEU A 57 -20.34 -6.91 1.11
CA LEU A 57 -20.37 -6.14 -0.14
C LEU A 57 -18.96 -5.87 -0.67
N LEU A 58 -18.00 -5.57 0.22
CA LEU A 58 -16.60 -5.39 -0.16
C LEU A 58 -15.99 -6.67 -0.75
N LYS A 59 -16.26 -7.83 -0.13
CA LYS A 59 -15.77 -9.13 -0.62
C LYS A 59 -16.32 -9.44 -2.01
N ARG A 60 -17.64 -9.31 -2.22
CA ARG A 60 -18.28 -9.58 -3.51
C ARG A 60 -17.68 -8.70 -4.62
N ARG A 61 -17.52 -7.41 -4.34
CA ARG A 61 -17.01 -6.46 -5.34
C ARG A 61 -15.50 -6.60 -5.59
N LEU A 62 -14.72 -7.05 -4.60
CA LEU A 62 -13.31 -7.39 -4.79
C LEU A 62 -13.15 -8.59 -5.73
N VAL A 63 -13.97 -9.64 -5.57
CA VAL A 63 -13.95 -10.81 -6.48
C VAL A 63 -14.34 -10.39 -7.89
N LEU A 64 -15.42 -9.62 -8.06
CA LEU A 64 -15.88 -9.15 -9.37
C LEU A 64 -14.86 -8.23 -10.08
N ASN A 65 -14.09 -7.44 -9.34
CA ASN A 65 -13.05 -6.57 -9.92
C ASN A 65 -11.77 -7.32 -10.36
N ASN A 66 -11.58 -8.58 -9.98
CA ASN A 66 -10.40 -9.38 -10.36
C ASN A 66 -10.67 -10.34 -11.54
N SER A 67 -11.86 -10.30 -12.15
CA SER A 67 -12.32 -11.25 -13.17
C SER A 67 -12.33 -10.72 -14.61
N SER A 68 -11.50 -9.72 -14.93
CA SER A 68 -11.39 -9.11 -16.28
C SER A 68 -10.09 -9.45 -16.97
#